data_AF-A0A2D9J2J8-F1
#
_entry.id   AF-A0A2D9J2J8-F1
#
_cell.length_a   1.000
_cell.length_b   1.000
_cell.length_c   1.000
_cell.angle_alpha   90.00
_cell.angle_beta   90.00
_cell.angle_gamma   90.00
#
_symmetry.space_group_name_H-M   'P 1'
#
loop_
_entity.id
_entity.type
_entity.pdbx_description
1 polymer ?
#
loop_
_entity_poly.entity_id
_entity_poly.type
_entity_poly.pdbx_seq_one_letter_code
_entity_poly.pdbx_strand_id
1 'polypeptide(L)'
;AAGKLTHDQMLTDPDEAKQFVADTGVDALAIACGTSHGAYKFTRPPTGDILAIDRIKAIHASIPDTHLVMHGSSAVPQDWLAIINEYGGQIPETYGVPVEQVVEGIKHGVRKVNIDTDLRLASTGAIRRFLAENPAEFDPRKYFKESLIAMRDICIARYEAFGCAGYASKIKPLSLAEMQERYSAGSI
;
A
#
# COMPACT_ATOMS: atom_id res chain seq x y z
N ALA A 1 -3.26 3.58 -31.86
CA ALA A 1 -4.08 3.58 -30.64
C ALA A 1 -4.15 2.15 -30.14
N ALA A 2 -3.53 1.85 -29.00
CA ALA A 2 -3.76 0.56 -28.33
C ALA A 2 -5.23 0.54 -27.86
N GLY A 3 -5.95 -0.53 -28.17
CA GLY A 3 -7.37 -0.67 -27.84
C GLY A 3 -7.63 -0.53 -26.33
N LYS A 4 -8.86 -0.16 -25.96
CA LYS A 4 -9.30 -0.20 -24.55
C LYS A 4 -9.14 -1.64 -24.05
N LEU A 5 -8.20 -1.86 -23.14
CA LEU A 5 -8.04 -3.12 -22.42
C LEU A 5 -9.34 -3.45 -21.68
N THR A 6 -9.77 -4.71 -21.72
CA THR A 6 -10.88 -5.18 -20.89
C THR A 6 -10.46 -5.24 -19.43
N HIS A 7 -11.42 -5.32 -18.51
CA HIS A 7 -11.12 -5.39 -17.07
C HIS A 7 -10.22 -6.60 -16.72
N ASP A 8 -10.48 -7.76 -17.33
CA ASP A 8 -9.67 -8.96 -17.13
C ASP A 8 -8.25 -8.81 -17.65
N GLN A 9 -8.04 -8.08 -18.75
CA GLN A 9 -6.70 -7.80 -19.29
C GLN A 9 -5.88 -6.84 -18.40
N MET A 10 -6.51 -6.20 -17.41
CA MET A 10 -5.84 -5.38 -16.41
C MET A 10 -5.50 -6.16 -15.13
N LEU A 11 -5.88 -7.45 -15.04
CA LEU A 11 -5.57 -8.31 -13.91
C LEU A 11 -4.49 -9.31 -14.28
N THR A 12 -3.54 -9.55 -13.38
CA THR A 12 -2.45 -10.51 -13.60
C THR A 12 -3.02 -11.92 -13.75
N ASP A 13 -2.67 -12.64 -14.82
CA ASP A 13 -3.05 -14.03 -15.02
C ASP A 13 -2.25 -14.98 -14.10
N PRO A 14 -2.88 -15.96 -13.42
CA PRO A 14 -2.17 -16.89 -12.53
C PRO A 14 -1.14 -17.77 -13.24
N ASP A 15 -1.39 -18.20 -14.48
CA ASP A 15 -0.48 -19.05 -15.23
C ASP A 15 0.71 -18.23 -15.74
N GLU A 16 0.47 -17.00 -16.20
CA GLU A 16 1.55 -16.07 -16.54
C GLU A 16 2.39 -15.69 -15.32
N ALA A 17 1.77 -15.49 -14.15
CA ALA A 17 2.49 -15.22 -12.90
C ALA A 17 3.40 -16.39 -12.51
N LYS A 18 2.90 -17.62 -12.62
CA LYS A 18 3.68 -18.84 -12.36
C LYS A 18 4.86 -18.96 -13.32
N GLN A 19 4.61 -18.77 -14.61
CA GLN A 19 5.67 -18.81 -15.62
C GLN A 19 6.73 -17.73 -15.35
N PHE A 20 6.31 -16.50 -15.07
CA PHE A 20 7.21 -15.40 -14.77
C PHE A 20 8.10 -15.67 -13.55
N VAL A 21 7.53 -16.21 -12.46
CA VAL A 21 8.30 -16.59 -11.28
C VAL A 21 9.32 -17.69 -11.61
N ALA A 22 8.92 -18.71 -12.37
CA ALA A 22 9.82 -19.79 -12.78
C ALA A 22 10.97 -19.29 -13.66
N ASP A 23 10.70 -18.34 -14.56
CA ASP A 23 11.70 -17.81 -15.49
C ASP A 23 12.67 -16.83 -14.85
N THR A 24 12.24 -16.13 -13.79
CA THR A 24 13.00 -15.01 -13.21
C THR A 24 13.59 -15.29 -11.83
N GLY A 25 13.01 -16.21 -11.06
CA GLY A 25 13.44 -16.50 -9.70
C GLY A 25 13.27 -15.33 -8.72
N VAL A 26 12.32 -14.41 -8.98
CA VAL A 26 12.10 -13.25 -8.10
C VAL A 26 11.60 -13.65 -6.71
N ASP A 27 12.12 -12.99 -5.66
CA ASP A 27 11.69 -13.24 -4.28
C ASP A 27 10.28 -12.73 -3.98
N ALA A 28 9.85 -11.71 -4.71
CA ALA A 28 8.55 -11.09 -4.56
C ALA A 28 7.97 -10.64 -5.90
N LEU A 29 6.68 -10.91 -6.10
CA LEU A 29 5.95 -10.59 -7.33
C LEU A 29 4.89 -9.52 -7.08
N ALA A 30 5.01 -8.38 -7.76
CA ALA A 30 3.94 -7.39 -7.82
C ALA A 30 2.86 -7.82 -8.81
N ILE A 31 1.60 -7.77 -8.38
CA ILE A 31 0.44 -8.20 -9.18
C ILE A 31 -0.57 -7.09 -9.38
N ALA A 32 -1.25 -7.11 -10.53
CA ALA A 32 -2.39 -6.27 -10.81
C ALA A 32 -3.67 -6.99 -10.34
N CYS A 33 -4.32 -6.42 -9.33
CA CYS A 33 -5.50 -6.99 -8.67
C CYS A 33 -6.66 -5.98 -8.50
N GLY A 34 -6.71 -4.97 -9.39
CA GLY A 34 -7.76 -3.92 -9.37
C GLY A 34 -7.32 -2.58 -8.75
N THR A 35 -6.09 -2.48 -8.26
CA THR A 35 -5.53 -1.24 -7.67
C THR A 35 -4.93 -0.30 -8.72
N SER A 36 -4.94 1.00 -8.44
CA SER A 36 -4.22 2.03 -9.21
C SER A 36 -3.41 2.97 -8.29
N HIS A 37 -2.49 3.77 -8.85
CA HIS A 37 -1.70 4.74 -8.08
C HIS A 37 -2.46 6.06 -7.82
N GLY A 38 -2.05 6.80 -6.78
CA GLY A 38 -2.62 8.12 -6.45
C GLY A 38 -3.83 8.09 -5.51
N ALA A 39 -4.39 9.28 -5.24
CA ALA A 39 -5.58 9.47 -4.39
C ALA A 39 -6.88 9.13 -5.11
N TYR A 40 -6.94 9.35 -6.42
CA TYR A 40 -8.12 9.13 -7.25
C TYR A 40 -8.25 7.67 -7.70
N LYS A 41 -8.34 6.74 -6.75
CA LYS A 41 -8.43 5.30 -7.09
C LYS A 41 -9.85 4.93 -7.48
N PHE A 42 -10.83 5.38 -6.70
CA PHE A 42 -12.24 5.09 -6.94
C PHE A 42 -13.08 6.36 -6.80
N THR A 43 -14.06 6.51 -7.68
CA THR A 43 -15.05 7.61 -7.71
C THR A 43 -16.30 7.32 -6.89
N ARG A 44 -16.38 6.12 -6.30
CA ARG A 44 -17.49 5.65 -5.49
C ARG A 44 -16.97 4.98 -4.22
N PRO A 45 -17.77 4.93 -3.13
CA PRO A 45 -17.43 4.15 -1.95
C PRO A 45 -17.03 2.73 -2.32
N PRO A 46 -15.98 2.19 -1.68
CA PRO A 46 -15.48 0.87 -2.00
C PRO A 46 -16.52 -0.19 -1.63
N THR A 47 -16.84 -1.08 -2.57
CA THR A 47 -17.64 -2.29 -2.31
C THR A 47 -16.72 -3.53 -2.28
N GLY A 48 -17.28 -4.72 -2.07
CA GLY A 48 -16.50 -5.97 -1.97
C GLY A 48 -15.75 -6.39 -3.24
N ASP A 49 -15.89 -5.65 -4.34
CA ASP A 49 -15.32 -5.90 -5.67
C ASP A 49 -14.11 -5.01 -6.00
N ILE A 50 -13.61 -4.23 -5.02
CA ILE A 50 -12.52 -3.27 -5.24
C ILE A 50 -11.20 -3.95 -5.54
N LEU A 51 -10.85 -4.96 -4.73
CA LEU A 51 -9.77 -5.88 -5.04
C LEU A 51 -10.35 -7.15 -5.64
N ALA A 52 -9.71 -7.63 -6.70
CA ALA A 52 -9.95 -8.96 -7.25
C ALA A 52 -9.34 -10.03 -6.30
N ILE A 53 -9.90 -10.19 -5.10
CA ILE A 53 -9.41 -11.11 -4.07
C ILE A 53 -9.33 -12.55 -4.60
N ASP A 54 -10.31 -12.98 -5.39
CA ASP A 54 -10.29 -14.31 -6.00
C ASP A 54 -9.12 -14.49 -6.97
N ARG A 55 -8.68 -13.41 -7.61
CA ARG A 55 -7.46 -13.44 -8.44
C ARG A 55 -6.21 -13.56 -7.57
N ILE A 56 -6.13 -12.86 -6.45
CA ILE A 56 -5.01 -12.98 -5.50
C ILE A 56 -4.92 -14.43 -4.99
N LYS A 57 -6.05 -15.03 -4.60
CA LYS A 57 -6.14 -16.43 -4.17
C LYS A 57 -5.67 -17.40 -5.26
N ALA A 58 -6.12 -17.21 -6.50
CA ALA A 58 -5.72 -18.05 -7.62
C ALA A 58 -4.21 -17.96 -7.90
N ILE A 59 -3.64 -16.75 -7.90
CA ILE A 59 -2.20 -16.55 -8.06
C ILE A 59 -1.45 -17.25 -6.92
N HIS A 60 -1.84 -17.02 -5.66
CA HIS A 60 -1.17 -17.64 -4.52
C HIS A 60 -1.25 -19.17 -4.55
N ALA A 61 -2.38 -19.75 -4.99
CA ALA A 61 -2.50 -21.20 -5.17
C ALA A 61 -1.53 -21.74 -6.23
N SER A 62 -1.24 -20.97 -7.29
CA SER A 62 -0.30 -21.36 -8.35
C SER A 62 1.18 -21.18 -7.97
N ILE A 63 1.48 -20.22 -7.09
CA ILE A 63 2.83 -19.90 -6.59
C ILE A 63 2.82 -19.71 -5.06
N PRO A 64 2.61 -20.79 -4.28
CA PRO A 64 2.35 -20.70 -2.83
C PRO A 64 3.53 -20.16 -2.02
N ASP A 65 4.76 -20.32 -2.52
CA ASP A 65 5.98 -19.92 -1.81
C ASP A 65 6.42 -18.49 -2.17
N THR A 66 5.84 -17.88 -3.20
CA THR A 66 6.22 -16.53 -3.65
C THR A 66 5.52 -15.45 -2.82
N HIS A 67 6.27 -14.41 -2.43
CA HIS A 67 5.73 -13.28 -1.70
C HIS A 67 5.02 -12.30 -2.65
N LEU A 68 3.72 -12.11 -2.48
CA LEU A 68 2.97 -11.18 -3.32
C LEU A 68 3.10 -9.74 -2.82
N VAL A 69 3.16 -8.80 -3.77
CA VAL A 69 3.25 -7.36 -3.52
C VAL A 69 2.01 -6.66 -4.07
N MET A 70 1.37 -5.85 -3.23
CA MET A 70 0.29 -4.98 -3.63
C MET A 70 0.79 -3.54 -3.83
N HIS A 71 0.59 -3.03 -5.04
CA HIS A 71 0.85 -1.63 -5.37
C HIS A 71 -0.41 -0.79 -5.15
N GLY A 72 -0.23 0.54 -5.05
CA GLY A 72 -1.35 1.47 -5.02
C GLY A 72 -2.38 1.19 -3.91
N SER A 73 -1.95 0.72 -2.74
CA SER A 73 -2.85 0.18 -1.70
C SER A 73 -3.19 1.15 -0.58
N SER A 74 -2.92 2.45 -0.78
CA SER A 74 -3.37 3.53 0.10
C SER A 74 -4.89 3.48 0.31
N ALA A 75 -5.34 3.67 1.56
CA ALA A 75 -6.76 3.61 1.92
C ALA A 75 -7.51 4.93 1.69
N VAL A 76 -6.78 6.05 1.59
CA VAL A 76 -7.33 7.41 1.46
C VAL A 76 -8.26 7.73 2.65
N PRO A 77 -7.69 8.07 3.83
CA PRO A 77 -8.47 8.32 5.03
C PRO A 77 -9.37 9.55 4.84
N GLN A 78 -10.68 9.35 5.00
CA GLN A 78 -11.68 10.40 4.75
C GLN A 78 -11.55 11.58 5.72
N ASP A 79 -11.14 11.33 6.97
CA ASP A 79 -10.89 12.38 7.96
C ASP A 79 -9.81 13.36 7.48
N TRP A 80 -8.73 12.86 6.87
CA TRP A 80 -7.67 13.72 6.33
C TRP A 80 -8.10 14.47 5.08
N LEU A 81 -8.96 13.89 4.22
CA LEU A 81 -9.59 14.61 3.12
C LEU A 81 -10.45 15.76 3.62
N ALA A 82 -11.28 15.50 4.64
CA ALA A 82 -12.14 16.51 5.26
C ALA A 82 -11.31 17.66 5.84
N ILE A 83 -10.26 17.34 6.62
CA ILE A 83 -9.33 18.34 7.17
C ILE A 83 -8.68 19.17 6.04
N ILE A 84 -8.19 18.53 4.99
CA ILE A 84 -7.57 19.27 3.87
C ILE A 84 -8.57 20.26 3.28
N ASN A 85 -9.81 19.82 3.02
CA ASN A 85 -10.84 20.66 2.40
C ASN A 85 -11.34 21.78 3.33
N GLU A 86 -11.44 21.52 4.63
CA GLU A 86 -11.75 22.54 5.66
C GLU A 86 -10.69 23.65 5.67
N TYR A 87 -9.40 23.28 5.57
CA TYR A 87 -8.27 24.22 5.61
C TYR A 87 -7.76 24.59 4.21
N GLY A 88 -8.69 24.97 3.33
CA GLY A 88 -8.41 25.61 2.04
C GLY A 88 -7.88 24.69 0.94
N GLY A 89 -8.05 23.37 1.09
CA GLY A 89 -7.82 22.38 0.04
C GLY A 89 -9.07 22.17 -0.82
N GLN A 90 -8.88 21.53 -1.97
CA GLN A 90 -9.95 21.21 -2.91
C GLN A 90 -9.72 19.83 -3.51
N ILE A 91 -9.73 18.81 -2.66
CA ILE A 91 -9.64 17.42 -3.10
C ILE A 91 -11.06 16.91 -3.31
N PRO A 92 -11.44 16.52 -4.54
CA PRO A 92 -12.71 15.87 -4.81
C PRO A 92 -12.89 14.61 -3.97
N GLU A 93 -14.14 14.25 -3.73
CA GLU A 93 -14.49 12.99 -3.08
C GLU A 93 -13.82 11.81 -3.81
N THR A 94 -13.07 11.01 -3.05
CA THR A 94 -12.39 9.85 -3.60
C THR A 94 -12.05 8.85 -2.51
N TYR A 95 -11.92 7.60 -2.93
CA TYR A 95 -11.78 6.46 -2.05
C TYR A 95 -10.55 5.65 -2.41
N GLY A 96 -9.92 5.06 -1.40
CA GLY A 96 -8.80 4.15 -1.56
C GLY A 96 -9.18 2.69 -1.39
N VAL A 97 -8.18 1.85 -1.17
CA VAL A 97 -8.37 0.41 -0.93
C VAL A 97 -8.73 0.18 0.54
N PRO A 98 -9.86 -0.47 0.87
CA PRO A 98 -10.20 -0.79 2.26
C PRO A 98 -9.13 -1.64 2.95
N VAL A 99 -8.82 -1.29 4.19
CA VAL A 99 -7.78 -1.99 4.98
C VAL A 99 -8.15 -3.46 5.15
N GLU A 100 -9.44 -3.77 5.32
CA GLU A 100 -9.97 -5.12 5.48
C GLU A 100 -9.72 -6.01 4.26
N GLN A 101 -9.81 -5.43 3.05
CA GLN A 101 -9.50 -6.19 1.83
C GLN A 101 -7.99 -6.41 1.66
N VAL A 102 -7.15 -5.46 2.10
CA VAL A 102 -5.70 -5.69 2.16
C VAL A 102 -5.38 -6.81 3.15
N VAL A 103 -6.01 -6.81 4.33
CA VAL A 103 -5.87 -7.89 5.32
C VAL A 103 -6.30 -9.23 4.75
N GLU A 104 -7.38 -9.28 3.97
CA GLU A 104 -7.76 -10.50 3.26
C GLU A 104 -6.69 -10.93 2.26
N GLY A 105 -6.12 -10.02 1.46
CA GLY A 105 -4.98 -10.31 0.59
C GLY A 105 -3.76 -10.87 1.35
N ILE A 106 -3.47 -10.36 2.56
CA ILE A 106 -2.37 -10.86 3.40
C ILE A 106 -2.59 -12.34 3.79
N LYS A 107 -3.82 -12.78 4.00
CA LYS A 107 -4.11 -14.20 4.26
C LYS A 107 -3.76 -15.09 3.06
N HIS A 108 -3.73 -14.52 1.85
CA HIS A 108 -3.50 -15.22 0.58
C HIS A 108 -2.18 -14.79 -0.08
N GLY A 109 -1.11 -14.68 0.70
CA GLY A 109 0.25 -14.55 0.16
C GLY A 109 0.78 -13.13 -0.03
N VAL A 110 -0.01 -12.08 0.22
CA VAL A 110 0.52 -10.70 0.22
C VAL A 110 1.42 -10.48 1.42
N ARG A 111 2.66 -10.03 1.18
CA ARG A 111 3.69 -9.76 2.20
C ARG A 111 4.24 -8.34 2.15
N LYS A 112 3.99 -7.60 1.07
CA LYS A 112 4.38 -6.19 0.93
C LYS A 112 3.22 -5.34 0.40
N VAL A 113 2.88 -4.29 1.13
CA VAL A 113 1.77 -3.38 0.80
C VAL A 113 2.34 -1.98 0.62
N ASN A 114 2.20 -1.40 -0.57
CA ASN A 114 2.73 -0.07 -0.86
C ASN A 114 1.71 1.02 -0.48
N ILE A 115 2.10 1.90 0.45
CA ILE A 115 1.29 3.01 0.94
C ILE A 115 2.12 4.29 0.84
N ASP A 116 1.53 5.33 0.23
CA ASP A 116 2.20 6.62 0.03
C ASP A 116 1.18 7.75 0.17
N THR A 117 0.11 7.71 -0.64
CA THR A 117 -0.96 8.72 -0.62
C THR A 117 -1.50 9.00 0.77
N ASP A 118 -1.67 8.00 1.63
CA ASP A 118 -2.17 8.20 3.00
C ASP A 118 -1.25 9.14 3.80
N LEU A 119 0.07 8.97 3.66
CA LEU A 119 1.07 9.82 4.34
C LEU A 119 1.07 11.24 3.76
N ARG A 120 0.93 11.38 2.44
CA ARG A 120 0.82 12.69 1.78
C ARG A 120 -0.41 13.46 2.25
N LEU A 121 -1.56 12.79 2.35
CA LEU A 121 -2.81 13.38 2.85
C LEU A 121 -2.67 13.77 4.33
N ALA A 122 -2.18 12.87 5.18
CA ALA A 122 -1.98 13.15 6.59
C ALA A 122 -1.04 14.34 6.83
N SER A 123 0.11 14.35 6.14
CA SER A 123 1.07 15.47 6.19
C SER A 123 0.45 16.78 5.74
N THR A 124 -0.21 16.78 4.58
CA THR A 124 -0.81 17.98 3.99
C THR A 124 -1.92 18.55 4.88
N GLY A 125 -2.82 17.69 5.37
CA GLY A 125 -3.91 18.11 6.26
C GLY A 125 -3.40 18.67 7.57
N ALA A 126 -2.42 18.02 8.21
CA ALA A 126 -1.83 18.48 9.45
C ALA A 126 -1.17 19.87 9.32
N ILE A 127 -0.40 20.08 8.24
CA ILE A 127 0.25 21.38 7.98
C ILE A 127 -0.79 22.47 7.71
N ARG A 128 -1.79 22.18 6.87
CA ARG A 128 -2.86 23.14 6.53
C ARG A 128 -3.62 23.61 7.77
N ARG A 129 -4.06 22.66 8.61
CA ARG A 129 -4.72 22.96 9.89
C ARG A 129 -3.83 23.81 10.79
N PHE A 130 -2.58 23.39 11.00
CA PHE A 130 -1.66 24.11 11.88
C PHE A 130 -1.46 25.56 11.45
N LEU A 131 -1.19 25.81 10.16
CA LEU A 131 -0.93 27.15 9.65
C LEU A 131 -2.17 28.05 9.72
N ALA A 132 -3.37 27.50 9.53
CA ALA A 132 -4.61 28.24 9.66
C ALA A 132 -4.92 28.64 11.12
N GLU A 133 -4.66 27.74 12.07
CA GLU A 133 -4.89 27.97 13.49
C GLU A 133 -3.81 28.84 14.14
N ASN A 134 -2.62 28.92 13.55
CA ASN A 134 -1.44 29.61 14.12
C ASN A 134 -0.83 30.63 13.13
N PRO A 135 -1.55 31.70 12.77
CA PRO A 135 -1.15 32.61 11.68
C PRO A 135 0.15 33.40 11.95
N ALA A 136 0.56 33.51 13.22
CA ALA A 136 1.82 34.15 13.60
C ALA A 136 3.03 33.20 13.53
N GLU A 137 2.80 31.89 13.47
CA GLU A 137 3.88 30.91 13.50
C GLU A 137 4.49 30.67 12.12
N PHE A 138 5.78 30.99 12.00
CA PHE A 138 6.56 30.84 10.77
C PHE A 138 7.66 29.78 10.89
N ASP A 139 7.93 29.27 12.10
CA ASP A 139 8.97 28.28 12.33
C ASP A 139 8.56 26.92 11.72
N PRO A 140 9.26 26.44 10.67
CA PRO A 140 8.90 25.20 9.98
C PRO A 140 8.86 23.98 10.87
N ARG A 141 9.66 23.98 11.93
CA ARG A 141 9.73 22.85 12.86
C ARG A 141 8.40 22.62 13.56
N LYS A 142 7.56 23.65 13.71
CA LYS A 142 6.26 23.57 14.39
C LYS A 142 5.24 22.78 13.58
N TYR A 143 4.97 23.19 12.34
CA TYR A 143 4.01 22.48 11.49
C TYR A 143 4.56 21.16 10.94
N PHE A 144 5.87 21.04 10.72
CA PHE A 144 6.45 19.73 10.34
C PHE A 144 6.38 18.72 11.48
N LYS A 145 6.42 19.15 12.75
CA LYS A 145 6.20 18.24 13.89
C LYS A 145 4.79 17.64 13.85
N GLU A 146 3.76 18.44 13.57
CA GLU A 146 2.39 17.93 13.45
C GLU A 146 2.22 16.97 12.26
N SER A 147 2.86 17.28 11.12
CA SER A 147 2.92 16.36 9.98
C SER A 147 3.59 15.02 10.34
N LEU A 148 4.71 15.05 11.08
CA LEU A 148 5.39 13.83 11.53
C LEU A 148 4.51 12.97 12.43
N ILE A 149 3.77 13.58 13.36
CA ILE A 149 2.82 12.87 14.23
C ILE A 149 1.71 12.24 13.38
N ALA A 150 1.09 13.00 12.48
CA ALA A 150 0.02 12.53 11.62
C ALA A 150 0.45 11.33 10.74
N MET A 151 1.63 11.42 10.11
CA MET A 151 2.18 10.32 9.30
C MET A 151 2.55 9.11 10.16
N ARG A 152 3.13 9.31 11.34
CA ARG A 152 3.47 8.23 12.28
C ARG A 152 2.21 7.46 12.68
N ASP A 153 1.13 8.15 13.00
CA ASP A 153 -0.11 7.52 13.47
C ASP A 153 -0.75 6.68 12.34
N ILE A 154 -0.65 7.10 11.07
CA ILE A 154 -1.02 6.26 9.92
C ILE A 154 -0.15 5.00 9.86
N CYS A 155 1.18 5.12 10.00
CA CYS A 155 2.07 3.96 9.98
C CYS A 155 1.76 2.98 11.11
N ILE A 156 1.50 3.46 12.34
CA ILE A 156 1.11 2.63 13.48
C ILE A 156 -0.16 1.85 13.15
N ALA A 157 -1.22 2.54 12.69
CA ALA A 157 -2.48 1.90 12.34
C ALA A 157 -2.32 0.81 11.27
N ARG A 158 -1.43 1.00 10.29
CA ARG A 158 -1.12 -0.02 9.27
C ARG A 158 -0.33 -1.19 9.83
N TYR A 159 0.70 -0.95 10.64
CA TYR A 159 1.47 -2.02 11.27
C TYR A 159 0.62 -2.89 12.20
N GLU A 160 -0.33 -2.29 12.93
CA GLU A 160 -1.28 -3.02 13.76
C GLU A 160 -2.26 -3.84 12.90
N ALA A 161 -2.94 -3.21 11.94
CA ALA A 161 -3.92 -3.88 11.10
C ALA A 161 -3.32 -5.02 10.25
N PHE A 162 -2.08 -4.86 9.79
CA PHE A 162 -1.38 -5.88 9.00
C PHE A 162 -0.66 -6.94 9.84
N GLY A 163 -0.82 -6.89 11.17
CA GLY A 163 -0.27 -7.89 12.08
C GLY A 163 1.26 -7.85 12.22
N CYS A 164 1.90 -6.71 11.96
CA CYS A 164 3.34 -6.54 12.04
C CYS A 164 3.83 -6.15 13.44
N ALA A 165 2.96 -5.57 14.28
CA ALA A 165 3.33 -5.11 15.61
C ALA A 165 3.93 -6.24 16.47
N GLY A 166 5.08 -5.98 17.10
CA GLY A 166 5.76 -6.94 17.98
C GLY A 166 6.62 -8.01 17.28
N TYR A 167 6.75 -8.00 15.95
CA TYR A 167 7.60 -8.97 15.24
C TYR A 167 9.07 -8.56 15.11
N ALA A 168 9.39 -7.27 15.24
CA ALA A 168 10.75 -6.76 14.99
C ALA A 168 11.84 -7.48 15.81
N SER A 169 11.60 -7.71 17.11
CA SER A 169 12.55 -8.40 18.00
C SER A 169 12.68 -9.89 17.75
N LYS A 170 11.81 -10.50 16.94
CA LYS A 170 11.84 -11.92 16.56
C LYS A 170 12.73 -12.18 15.34
N ILE A 171 13.11 -11.14 14.62
CA ILE A 171 13.92 -11.25 13.41
C ILE A 171 15.39 -11.20 13.80
N LYS A 172 16.16 -12.23 13.43
CA LYS A 172 17.62 -12.18 13.43
C LYS A 172 18.06 -11.62 12.06
N PRO A 173 18.61 -10.41 11.98
CA PRO A 173 19.04 -9.85 10.71
C PRO A 173 20.17 -10.68 10.11
N LEU A 174 20.11 -10.86 8.79
CA LEU A 174 21.20 -11.39 7.98
C LEU A 174 21.82 -10.24 7.19
N SER A 175 23.14 -10.26 7.07
CA SER A 175 23.86 -9.35 6.18
C SER A 175 23.60 -9.69 4.72
N LEU A 176 23.84 -8.73 3.83
CA LEU A 176 23.73 -8.98 2.38
C LEU A 176 24.77 -10.00 1.89
N ALA A 177 25.93 -10.09 2.53
CA ALA A 177 26.94 -11.11 2.22
C ALA A 177 26.45 -12.53 2.53
N GLU A 178 25.83 -12.72 3.71
CA GLU A 178 25.20 -14.02 4.06
C GLU A 178 24.04 -14.37 3.11
N MET A 179 23.26 -13.38 2.66
CA MET A 179 22.21 -13.61 1.67
C MET A 179 22.78 -14.00 0.30
N GLN A 180 23.87 -13.36 -0.14
CA GLN A 180 24.55 -13.70 -1.39
C GLN A 180 25.05 -15.16 -1.39
N GLU A 181 25.63 -15.62 -0.28
CA GLU A 181 26.06 -17.02 -0.12
C GLU A 181 24.87 -17.98 -0.27
N ARG A 182 23.70 -17.64 0.29
CA ARG A 182 22.49 -18.46 0.19
C ARG A 182 21.97 -18.57 -1.24
N TYR A 183 21.92 -17.48 -1.99
CA TYR A 183 21.58 -17.52 -3.42
C TYR A 183 22.60 -18.33 -4.22
N SER A 184 23.89 -18.15 -3.96
CA SER A 184 24.97 -18.88 -4.66
C SER A 184 24.91 -20.39 -4.40
N ALA A 185 24.42 -20.79 -3.23
CA ALA A 185 24.20 -22.18 -2.85
C ALA A 185 22.87 -22.76 -3.37
N GLY A 186 22.00 -21.95 -3.98
CA GLY A 186 20.65 -22.36 -4.41
C GLY A 186 19.72 -22.74 -3.24
N SER A 187 20.02 -22.23 -2.04
CA SER A 187 19.21 -22.51 -0.83
C SER A 187 17.99 -21.60 -0.70
N ILE A 188 17.96 -20.53 -1.49
CA ILE A 188 16.86 -19.60 -1.74
C ILE A 188 16.92 -19.19 -3.21
#